data_AF-A0AAU5XNN4-F1
#
_entry.id   AF-A0AAU5XNN4-F1
#
_cell.length_a   1.000
_cell.length_b   1.000
_cell.length_c   1.000
_cell.angle_alpha   90.00
_cell.angle_beta   90.00
_cell.angle_gamma   90.00
#
_symmetry.space_group_name_H-M   'P 1'
#
loop_
_entity.id
_entity.type
_entity.pdbx_description
1 polymer ?
#
loop_
_entity_poly.entity_id
_entity_poly.type
_entity_poly.pdbx_seq_one_letter_code
_entity_poly.pdbx_strand_id
1 'polypeptide(L)' 'MTDPRDQWRAFHFSQSNPEGPGQGDVAALLRRVADAVENLGDVQVQDITFTSEVTGGEDNLTMTVYYDREPRRR' A
#
# COMPACT_ATOMS: atom_id res chain seq x y z
N MET A 1 17.35 -18.58 9.94
CA MET A 1 17.62 -18.59 8.49
C MET A 1 17.16 -17.25 7.96
N THR A 2 18.09 -16.46 7.45
CA THR A 2 17.79 -15.14 6.86
C THR A 2 17.17 -15.35 5.49
N ASP A 3 16.01 -14.75 5.23
CA ASP A 3 15.34 -14.83 3.93
C ASP A 3 16.18 -14.03 2.92
N PRO A 4 16.44 -14.52 1.70
CA PRO A 4 17.19 -13.77 0.69
C PRO A 4 16.59 -12.40 0.34
N ARG A 5 15.33 -12.13 0.74
CA ARG A 5 14.69 -10.82 0.66
C ARG A 5 15.20 -9.82 1.70
N ASP A 6 15.78 -10.27 2.80
CA ASP A 6 16.26 -9.43 3.91
C ASP A 6 17.52 -8.63 3.55
N GLN A 7 18.07 -8.79 2.33
CA GLN A 7 19.14 -7.94 1.80
C GLN A 7 18.66 -6.52 1.43
N TRP A 8 17.35 -6.32 1.26
CA TRP A 8 16.75 -5.04 0.89
C TRP A 8 16.04 -4.42 2.11
N ARG A 9 16.40 -3.19 2.48
CA ARG A 9 15.86 -2.49 3.66
C ARG A 9 14.53 -1.77 3.45
N ALA A 10 14.04 -1.72 2.21
CA ALA A 10 12.79 -1.05 1.88
C ALA A 10 11.97 -1.94 0.95
N PHE A 11 10.94 -2.56 1.51
CA PHE A 11 9.91 -3.26 0.77
C PHE A 11 8.80 -2.29 0.41
N HIS A 12 8.08 -2.55 -0.68
CA HIS A 12 6.90 -1.78 -0.99
C HIS A 12 5.82 -2.63 -1.67
N PHE A 13 4.58 -2.16 -1.60
CA PHE A 13 3.48 -2.63 -2.42
C PHE A 13 2.58 -1.46 -2.82
N SER A 14 1.90 -1.59 -3.95
CA SER A 14 0.94 -0.60 -4.43
C SER A 14 -0.45 -1.22 -4.56
N GLN A 15 -1.49 -0.44 -4.30
CA GLN A 15 -2.89 -0.83 -4.44
C GLN A 15 -3.65 0.28 -5.15
N SER A 16 -4.63 -0.13 -5.95
CA SER A 16 -5.59 0.73 -6.65
C SER A 16 -6.96 0.07 -6.59
N ASN A 17 -8.02 0.86 -6.76
CA ASN A 17 -9.34 0.28 -6.97
C ASN A 17 -9.45 -0.29 -8.40
N PRO A 18 -10.29 -1.32 -8.61
CA PRO A 18 -10.60 -1.80 -9.96
C PRO A 18 -11.15 -0.66 -10.84
N GLU A 19 -10.85 -0.72 -12.15
CA GLU A 19 -11.39 0.23 -13.11
C GLU A 19 -12.93 0.20 -13.17
N GLY A 20 -13.55 1.36 -13.35
CA GLY A 20 -15.00 1.50 -13.46
C GLY A 20 -15.66 2.12 -12.22
N PRO A 21 -16.95 1.81 -11.95
CA PRO A 21 -17.67 2.42 -10.84
C PRO A 21 -17.01 2.17 -9.48
N GLY A 22 -16.70 3.23 -8.74
CA GLY A 22 -16.00 3.16 -7.46
C GLY A 22 -14.46 3.14 -7.57
N GLN A 23 -13.91 3.29 -8.77
CA GLN A 23 -12.46 3.47 -8.99
C GLN A 23 -11.91 4.66 -8.18
N GLY A 24 -12.67 5.75 -8.10
CA GLY A 24 -12.34 6.98 -7.36
C GLY A 24 -12.67 6.92 -5.86
N ASP A 25 -13.13 5.78 -5.32
CA ASP A 25 -13.51 5.67 -3.90
C ASP A 25 -12.25 5.58 -3.01
N VAL A 26 -11.85 6.73 -2.47
CA VAL A 26 -10.72 6.85 -1.52
C VAL A 26 -10.93 5.98 -0.27
N ALA A 27 -12.16 5.89 0.24
CA ALA A 27 -12.43 5.15 1.47
C ALA A 27 -12.34 3.64 1.25
N ALA A 28 -12.77 3.15 0.09
CA ALA A 28 -12.59 1.76 -0.32
C ALA A 28 -11.10 1.41 -0.47
N LEU A 29 -10.30 2.31 -1.07
CA LEU A 29 -8.87 2.12 -1.23
C LEU A 29 -8.15 2.07 0.13
N LEU A 30 -8.48 2.98 1.05
CA LEU A 30 -7.90 3.00 2.41
C LEU A 30 -8.16 1.69 3.17
N ARG A 31 -9.38 1.13 3.07
CA ARG A 31 -9.70 -0.16 3.70
C ARG A 31 -8.88 -1.30 3.11
N ARG A 32 -8.78 -1.38 1.78
CA ARG A 32 -7.95 -2.41 1.11
C ARG A 32 -6.47 -2.32 1.50
N VAL A 33 -5.93 -1.10 1.60
CA VAL A 33 -4.55 -0.89 2.06
C VAL A 33 -4.39 -1.30 3.52
N ALA A 34 -5.36 -0.97 4.39
CA ALA A 34 -5.34 -1.39 5.79
C ALA A 34 -5.33 -2.93 5.91
N ASP A 35 -6.19 -3.62 5.18
CA ASP A 35 -6.24 -5.09 5.15
C ASP A 35 -4.89 -5.67 4.65
N ALA A 36 -4.28 -5.05 3.63
CA ALA A 36 -2.97 -5.47 3.12
C ALA A 36 -1.86 -5.27 4.16
N VAL A 37 -1.86 -4.14 4.88
CA VAL A 37 -0.89 -3.87 5.96
C VAL A 37 -1.08 -4.85 7.13
N GLU A 38 -2.31 -5.18 7.50
CA GLU A 38 -2.58 -6.16 8.55
C GLU A 38 -2.03 -7.55 8.17
N ASN A 39 -2.20 -7.96 6.92
CA ASN A 39 -1.69 -9.24 6.41
C ASN A 39 -0.15 -9.33 6.37
N LEU A 40 0.57 -8.20 6.40
CA LEU A 40 2.03 -8.20 6.52
C LEU A 40 2.50 -8.58 7.93
N GLY A 41 1.65 -8.48 8.95
CA GLY A 41 2.01 -8.74 10.34
C GLY A 41 2.81 -7.60 10.99
N ASP A 42 3.81 -7.95 11.79
CA ASP A 42 4.63 -6.97 12.52
C ASP A 42 5.69 -6.35 11.61
N VAL A 43 5.30 -5.28 10.91
CA VAL A 43 6.16 -4.50 10.01
C VAL A 43 6.17 -3.02 10.39
N GLN A 44 7.32 -2.38 10.23
CA GLN A 44 7.43 -0.93 10.35
C GLN A 44 7.10 -0.25 9.02
N VAL A 45 5.94 0.40 8.94
CA VAL A 45 5.62 1.28 7.81
C VAL A 45 6.49 2.53 7.90
N GLN A 46 7.20 2.84 6.84
CA GLN A 46 8.11 3.98 6.73
C GLN A 46 7.43 5.17 6.04
N ASP A 47 6.68 4.91 4.98
CA ASP A 47 5.99 5.94 4.20
C ASP A 47 4.76 5.36 3.48
N ILE A 48 3.80 6.23 3.17
CA ILE A 48 2.64 5.94 2.32
C ILE A 48 2.43 7.11 1.37
N THR A 49 2.56 6.85 0.07
CA THR A 49 2.26 7.83 -0.97
C THR A 49 0.87 7.60 -1.55
N PHE A 50 0.21 8.69 -1.93
CA PHE A 50 -1.08 8.68 -2.62
C PHE A 50 -0.95 9.43 -3.95
N THR A 51 -1.44 8.84 -5.02
CA THR A 51 -1.51 9.45 -6.34
C THR A 51 -2.95 9.39 -6.83
N SER A 52 -3.45 10.54 -7.29
CA SER A 52 -4.69 10.64 -8.05
C SER A 52 -4.35 11.14 -9.45
N GLU A 53 -4.77 10.38 -10.46
CA GLU A 53 -4.70 10.76 -11.86
C GLU A 53 -6.12 10.93 -12.41
N VAL A 54 -6.38 12.09 -13.00
CA VAL A 54 -7.68 12.38 -13.63
C VAL A 54 -7.81 11.53 -14.89
N THR A 55 -8.93 10.81 -15.00
CA THR A 55 -9.25 10.02 -16.19
C THR A 55 -10.48 10.58 -16.91
N GLY A 56 -10.90 9.91 -18.00
CA GLY A 56 -12.19 10.23 -18.64
C GLY A 56 -13.42 9.80 -17.81
N GLY A 57 -13.23 9.06 -16.71
CA GLY A 57 -14.24 8.62 -15.77
C GLY A 57 -13.92 9.07 -14.34
N GLU A 58 -13.97 8.15 -13.39
CA GLU A 58 -13.52 8.43 -12.02
C GLU A 58 -11.99 8.52 -11.95
N ASP A 59 -11.47 9.23 -10.95
CA ASP A 59 -10.01 9.34 -10.73
C ASP A 59 -9.37 7.96 -10.55
N ASN A 60 -8.21 7.75 -11.16
CA ASN A 60 -7.37 6.59 -10.91
C ASN A 60 -6.56 6.82 -9.63
N LEU A 61 -6.96 6.15 -8.56
CA LEU A 61 -6.33 6.27 -7.25
C LEU A 61 -5.34 5.15 -7.03
N THR A 62 -4.12 5.50 -6.61
CA THR A 62 -3.09 4.54 -6.23
C THR A 62 -2.46 4.94 -4.91
N MET A 63 -2.31 3.97 -4.01
CA MET A 63 -1.52 4.11 -2.79
C MET A 63 -0.33 3.17 -2.83
N THR A 64 0.86 3.66 -2.49
CA THR A 64 2.06 2.84 -2.33
C THR A 64 2.54 2.90 -0.90
N VAL A 65 2.73 1.74 -0.27
CA VAL A 65 3.22 1.60 1.10
C VAL A 65 4.67 1.14 1.06
N TYR A 66 5.54 1.85 1.75
CA TYR A 66 6.95 1.49 1.97
C TYR A 66 7.14 1.00 3.41
N TYR A 67 7.79 -0.15 3.60
CA TYR A 67 7.93 -0.78 4.91
C TYR A 67 9.25 -1.53 5.09
N ASP A 68 9.65 -1.69 6.35
CA ASP A 68 10.66 -2.66 6.80
C ASP A 68 9.97 -3.89 7.42
N ARG A 69 10.60 -5.06 7.33
CA ARG A 69 10.18 -6.28 8.03
C ARG A 69 10.68 -6.34 9.47
N GLU A 70 11.57 -5.43 9.86
CA GLU A 70 11.88 -5.23 11.26
C GLU A 70 10.60 -4.85 12.05
N PRO A 71 10.42 -5.41 13.26
CA PRO A 71 9.28 -5.11 14.12
C PRO A 71 9.09 -3.62 14.35
N ARG A 72 7.84 -3.18 14.52
CA ARG A 72 7.56 -1.78 14.84
C ARG A 72 8.32 -1.35 16.09
N ARG A 73 9.14 -0.31 15.97
CA ARG A 73 9.69 0.41 17.13
C ARG A 73 8.53 1.00 17.93
N ARG A 74 8.39 0.59 19.19
CA ARG A 74 7.43 1.15 20.15
C ARG A 74 8.03 2.32 20.89
#